data_AF-A0A4Z2AZ64-F1
#
_entry.id   AF-A0A4Z2AZ64-F1
#
_cell.length_a   1.000
_cell.length_b   1.000
_cell.length_c   1.000
_cell.angle_alpha   90.00
_cell.angle_beta   90.00
_cell.angle_gamma   90.00
#
_symmetry.space_group_name_H-M   'P 1'
#
loop_
_entity.id
_entity.type
_entity.pdbx_description
1 polymer ?
#
loop_
_entity_poly.entity_id
_entity_poly.type
_entity_poly.pdbx_seq_one_letter_code
_entity_poly.pdbx_strand_id
1 'polypeptide(L)'
;MTVLLSALGILLCSLVSSSDVLPQAEFDLHMMAGKWHLVGFASNTEWFVSRKAGMKMGTAIFSPTLDGDLNLSHASLRSDGSCWRMTSLVKKTDVAGKFSYPTSFGDGNEMIVVDVKYERVRPGSCS
;
A
#
# COMPACT_ATOMS: atom_id res chain seq x y z
N MET A 1 47.08 3.86 7.88
CA MET A 1 45.91 3.84 8.77
C MET A 1 44.69 4.52 8.16
N THR A 2 44.82 5.69 7.53
CA THR A 2 43.70 6.42 6.90
C THR A 2 43.02 5.69 5.74
N VAL A 3 43.77 5.02 4.86
CA VAL A 3 43.23 4.32 3.67
C VAL A 3 42.33 3.13 4.05
N LEU A 4 42.71 2.38 5.09
CA LEU A 4 41.93 1.25 5.60
C LEU A 4 40.62 1.71 6.25
N LEU A 5 40.67 2.81 7.02
CA LEU A 5 39.47 3.42 7.62
C LEU A 5 38.51 3.94 6.56
N SER A 6 39.01 4.57 5.49
CA SER A 6 38.17 5.02 4.37
C SER A 6 37.56 3.85 3.58
N ALA A 7 38.31 2.78 3.35
CA ALA A 7 37.79 1.59 2.67
C ALA A 7 36.72 0.88 3.50
N LEU A 8 36.90 0.81 4.82
CA LEU A 8 35.92 0.24 5.75
C LEU A 8 34.64 1.09 5.80
N GLY A 9 34.79 2.42 5.80
CA GLY A 9 33.66 3.35 5.76
C GLY A 9 32.81 3.22 4.49
N ILE A 10 33.45 3.08 3.32
CA ILE A 10 32.75 2.85 2.05
C ILE A 10 32.01 1.50 2.07
N LEU A 11 32.66 0.43 2.56
CA LEU A 11 32.06 -0.90 2.64
C LEU A 11 30.86 -0.93 3.60
N LEU A 12 30.95 -0.26 4.75
CA LEU A 12 29.85 -0.10 5.70
C LEU A 12 28.69 0.70 5.09
N CYS A 13 28.96 1.78 4.34
CA CYS A 13 27.92 2.53 3.64
C CYS A 13 27.18 1.70 2.58
N SER A 14 27.88 0.79 1.87
CA SER A 14 27.23 -0.12 0.92
C SER A 14 26.39 -1.23 1.56
N LEU A 15 26.61 -1.54 2.84
CA LEU A 15 25.82 -2.54 3.58
C LEU A 15 24.52 -1.96 4.15
N VAL A 16 24.45 -0.64 4.33
CA VAL A 16 23.29 0.06 4.93
C VAL A 16 22.21 0.40 3.89
N SER A 17 22.36 0.00 2.62
CA SER A 17 21.28 0.10 1.64
C SER A 17 20.22 -0.99 1.86
N SER A 18 19.66 -1.09 3.07
CA SER A 18 18.35 -1.71 3.28
C SER A 18 17.32 -0.64 2.95
N SER A 19 16.66 -0.77 1.80
CA SER A 19 15.53 0.08 1.45
C SER A 19 14.28 -0.42 2.17
N ASP A 20 14.32 -0.47 3.51
CA ASP A 20 13.11 -0.76 4.28
C ASP A 20 12.10 0.35 4.03
N VAL A 21 10.95 -0.05 3.50
CA VAL A 21 9.85 0.87 3.22
C VAL A 21 9.16 1.17 4.54
N LEU A 22 9.29 2.41 5.01
CA LEU A 22 8.68 2.84 6.26
C LEU A 22 7.25 3.34 6.01
N PRO A 23 6.30 3.03 6.91
CA PRO A 23 4.97 3.63 6.86
C PRO A 23 5.03 5.12 7.18
N GLN A 24 3.98 5.83 6.78
CA GLN A 24 3.77 7.22 7.15
C GLN A 24 3.81 7.41 8.67
N ALA A 25 4.51 8.46 9.11
CA ALA A 25 4.49 8.91 10.50
C ALA A 25 3.07 9.35 10.92
N GLU A 26 2.70 9.04 12.16
CA GLU A 26 1.39 9.42 12.74
C GLU A 26 0.20 8.92 11.90
N PHE A 27 0.34 7.74 11.29
CA PHE A 27 -0.73 7.13 10.49
C PHE A 27 -2.01 6.92 11.31
N ASP A 28 -3.12 7.44 10.78
CA ASP A 28 -4.47 7.23 11.29
C ASP A 28 -5.28 6.36 10.32
N LEU A 29 -5.63 5.15 10.77
CA LEU A 29 -6.41 4.20 10.00
C LEU A 29 -7.86 4.67 9.78
N HIS A 30 -8.48 5.36 10.74
CA HIS A 30 -9.86 5.80 10.60
C HIS A 30 -9.99 6.92 9.57
N MET A 31 -8.98 7.78 9.47
CA MET A 31 -8.93 8.83 8.45
C MET A 31 -8.72 8.30 7.02
N MET A 32 -8.33 7.02 6.86
CA MET A 32 -8.29 6.33 5.56
C MET A 32 -9.66 5.86 5.08
N ALA A 33 -10.68 5.83 5.95
CA ALA A 33 -11.95 5.21 5.63
C ALA A 33 -12.62 5.86 4.42
N GLY A 34 -13.17 5.04 3.52
CA GLY A 34 -13.92 5.51 2.37
C GLY A 34 -13.38 5.04 1.02
N LYS A 35 -13.84 5.71 -0.03
CA LYS A 35 -13.57 5.34 -1.43
C LYS A 35 -12.32 6.06 -1.95
N TRP A 36 -11.41 5.28 -2.50
CA TRP A 36 -10.17 5.70 -3.15
C TRP A 36 -10.17 5.27 -4.63
N HIS A 37 -9.48 6.03 -5.47
CA HIS A 37 -9.29 5.73 -6.89
C HIS A 37 -7.89 5.17 -7.14
N LEU A 38 -7.80 4.00 -7.78
CA LEU A 38 -6.52 3.42 -8.17
C LEU A 38 -6.06 4.06 -9.49
N VAL A 39 -5.30 5.14 -9.39
CA VAL A 39 -4.86 5.94 -10.55
C VAL A 39 -3.60 5.40 -11.23
N GLY A 40 -2.83 4.55 -10.57
CA GLY A 40 -1.61 3.96 -11.12
C GLY A 40 -1.10 2.80 -10.28
N PHE A 41 -0.25 1.97 -10.89
CA PHE A 41 0.42 0.84 -10.24
C PHE A 41 1.78 0.62 -10.90
N ALA A 42 2.77 0.19 -10.12
CA ALA A 42 4.07 -0.23 -10.59
C ALA A 42 4.39 -1.60 -9.99
N SER A 43 4.81 -2.54 -10.82
CA SER A 43 5.17 -3.89 -10.39
C SER A 43 6.17 -4.50 -11.36
N ASN A 44 7.06 -5.33 -10.80
CA ASN A 44 8.00 -6.18 -11.53
C ASN A 44 7.46 -7.59 -11.79
N THR A 45 6.26 -7.93 -11.29
CA THR A 45 5.64 -9.25 -11.49
C THR A 45 5.16 -9.38 -12.93
N GLU A 46 5.68 -10.37 -13.67
CA GLU A 46 5.41 -10.56 -15.10
C GLU A 46 3.92 -10.65 -15.45
N TRP A 47 3.11 -11.25 -14.57
CA TRP A 47 1.67 -11.33 -14.75
C TRP A 47 1.01 -9.95 -14.85
N PHE A 48 1.42 -8.99 -14.03
CA PHE A 48 0.91 -7.62 -14.07
C PHE A 48 1.47 -6.88 -15.29
N VAL A 49 2.78 -7.00 -15.53
CA VAL A 49 3.46 -6.33 -16.65
C VAL A 49 2.87 -6.75 -18.01
N SER A 50 2.64 -8.05 -18.22
CA SER A 50 2.06 -8.59 -19.46
C SER A 50 0.60 -8.17 -19.67
N ARG A 51 -0.13 -7.83 -18.61
CA ARG A 51 -1.56 -7.49 -18.66
C ARG A 51 -1.86 -5.99 -18.56
N LYS A 52 -0.83 -5.14 -18.42
CA LYS A 52 -0.98 -3.69 -18.20
C LYS A 52 -1.94 -3.01 -19.18
N ALA A 53 -1.93 -3.41 -20.46
CA ALA A 53 -2.76 -2.79 -21.51
C ALA A 53 -4.27 -3.07 -21.32
N GLY A 54 -4.62 -4.18 -20.68
CA GLY A 54 -5.99 -4.55 -20.37
C GLY A 54 -6.50 -4.01 -19.04
N MET A 55 -5.62 -3.49 -18.18
CA MET A 55 -5.98 -3.00 -16.86
C MET A 55 -6.74 -1.67 -16.96
N LYS A 56 -7.90 -1.61 -16.31
CA LYS A 56 -8.73 -0.41 -16.20
C LYS A 56 -8.59 0.18 -14.81
N MET A 57 -8.75 1.51 -14.72
CA MET A 57 -8.79 2.21 -13.45
C MET A 57 -9.83 1.58 -12.54
N GLY A 58 -9.45 1.31 -11.29
CA GLY A 58 -10.32 0.73 -10.30
C GLY A 58 -10.67 1.71 -9.18
N THR A 59 -11.53 1.25 -8.28
CA THR A 59 -11.76 1.89 -6.98
C THR A 59 -11.41 0.92 -5.86
N ALA A 60 -10.89 1.44 -4.76
CA ALA A 60 -10.73 0.73 -3.50
C ALA A 60 -11.65 1.37 -2.46
N ILE A 61 -12.22 0.56 -1.58
CA ILE A 61 -12.94 1.01 -0.39
C ILE A 61 -12.18 0.46 0.80
N PHE A 62 -11.71 1.38 1.64
CA PHE A 62 -11.02 1.11 2.88
C PHE A 62 -12.03 1.21 4.02
N SER A 63 -12.24 0.10 4.72
CA SER A 63 -13.19 0.01 5.83
C SER A 63 -12.46 -0.51 7.08
N PRO A 64 -11.94 0.39 7.94
CA PRO A 64 -11.35 0.03 9.22
C PRO A 64 -12.30 -0.79 10.08
N THR A 65 -11.78 -1.81 10.76
CA THR A 65 -12.55 -2.59 11.75
C THR A 65 -12.28 -2.07 13.16
N LEU A 66 -13.15 -2.45 14.10
CA LEU A 66 -12.98 -2.10 15.52
C LEU A 66 -11.71 -2.72 16.12
N ASP A 67 -11.29 -3.88 15.61
CA ASP A 67 -10.10 -4.59 16.07
C ASP A 67 -8.80 -4.00 15.48
N GLY A 68 -8.89 -3.00 14.61
CA GLY A 68 -7.77 -2.34 13.93
C GLY A 68 -7.33 -3.01 12.63
N ASP A 69 -8.01 -4.07 12.19
CA ASP A 69 -7.86 -4.63 10.84
C ASP A 69 -8.48 -3.71 9.78
N LEU A 70 -8.29 -4.05 8.50
CA LEU A 70 -8.80 -3.29 7.38
C LEU A 70 -9.54 -4.20 6.39
N ASN A 71 -10.84 -3.99 6.20
CA ASN A 71 -11.55 -4.56 5.06
C ASN A 71 -11.25 -3.72 3.82
N LEU A 72 -10.51 -4.31 2.87
CA LEU A 72 -10.20 -3.71 1.59
C LEU A 72 -11.06 -4.34 0.49
N SER A 73 -11.95 -3.54 -0.11
CA SER A 73 -12.69 -3.96 -1.30
C SER A 73 -12.16 -3.22 -2.51
N HIS A 74 -11.91 -3.91 -3.61
CA HIS A 74 -11.59 -3.26 -4.88
C HIS A 74 -12.60 -3.63 -5.95
N ALA A 75 -12.76 -2.73 -6.91
CA ALA A 75 -13.59 -2.93 -8.08
C ALA A 75 -12.87 -2.43 -9.34
N SER A 76 -12.98 -3.17 -10.44
CA SER A 76 -12.51 -2.74 -11.75
C SER A 76 -13.39 -3.29 -12.86
N LEU A 77 -13.33 -2.67 -14.03
CA LEU A 77 -14.03 -3.16 -15.21
C LEU A 77 -13.26 -4.31 -15.86
N ARG A 78 -13.97 -5.39 -16.18
CA ARG A 78 -13.46 -6.46 -17.05
C ARG A 78 -13.52 -6.03 -18.51
N SER A 79 -12.85 -6.80 -19.36
CA SER A 79 -12.86 -6.61 -20.81
C SER A 79 -14.25 -6.79 -21.44
N ASP A 80 -15.13 -7.57 -20.82
CA ASP A 80 -16.51 -7.80 -21.27
C ASP A 80 -17.50 -6.70 -20.79
N GLY A 81 -17.01 -5.66 -20.12
CA GLY A 81 -17.82 -4.58 -19.56
C GLY A 81 -18.45 -4.88 -18.20
N SER A 82 -18.33 -6.12 -17.69
CA SER A 82 -18.81 -6.47 -16.35
C SER A 82 -17.92 -5.87 -15.25
N CYS A 83 -18.51 -5.61 -14.09
CA CYS A 83 -17.78 -5.16 -12.91
C CYS A 83 -17.20 -6.37 -12.17
N TRP A 84 -15.88 -6.40 -12.03
CA TRP A 84 -15.20 -7.32 -11.13
C TRP A 84 -15.01 -6.66 -9.77
N ARG A 85 -15.24 -7.43 -8.71
CA ARG A 85 -14.99 -7.02 -7.32
C ARG A 85 -14.32 -8.14 -6.56
N MET A 86 -13.42 -7.79 -5.65
CA MET A 86 -12.94 -8.69 -4.62
C MET A 86 -12.71 -7.91 -3.32
N THR A 87 -12.96 -8.59 -2.21
CA THR A 87 -12.84 -8.06 -0.87
C THR A 87 -11.88 -8.94 -0.09
N SER A 88 -11.02 -8.32 0.69
CA SER A 88 -10.04 -9.01 1.53
C SER A 88 -9.95 -8.33 2.88
N LEU A 89 -9.88 -9.14 3.94
CA LEU A 89 -9.57 -8.66 5.28
C LEU A 89 -8.05 -8.62 5.42
N VAL A 90 -7.49 -7.43 5.48
CA VAL A 90 -6.07 -7.18 5.68
C VAL A 90 -5.81 -7.03 7.17
N LYS A 91 -4.87 -7.81 7.71
CA LYS A 91 -4.62 -7.89 9.15
C LYS A 91 -3.67 -6.80 9.61
N LYS A 92 -3.96 -6.19 10.76
CA LYS A 92 -3.03 -5.24 11.37
C LYS A 92 -1.72 -5.92 11.76
N THR A 93 -0.67 -5.13 11.85
CA THR A 93 0.60 -5.53 12.48
C THR A 93 0.85 -4.66 13.72
N ASP A 94 1.96 -4.91 14.41
CA ASP A 94 2.39 -4.07 15.53
C ASP A 94 2.83 -2.66 15.10
N VAL A 95 3.00 -2.44 13.79
CA VAL A 95 3.43 -1.16 13.21
C VAL A 95 2.24 -0.48 12.53
N ALA A 96 1.88 0.72 12.99
CA ALA A 96 0.82 1.52 12.38
C ALA A 96 1.12 1.81 10.90
N GLY A 97 0.10 1.68 10.03
CA GLY A 97 0.26 1.86 8.59
C GLY A 97 0.82 0.65 7.84
N LYS A 98 1.17 -0.43 8.56
CA LYS A 98 1.64 -1.70 7.99
C LYS A 98 0.65 -2.82 8.29
N PHE A 99 0.34 -3.60 7.25
CA PHE A 99 -0.67 -4.64 7.27
C PHE A 99 -0.16 -5.92 6.60
N SER A 100 -0.71 -7.06 7.01
CA SER A 100 -0.52 -8.36 6.37
C SER A 100 -1.70 -8.67 5.46
N TYR A 101 -1.43 -8.71 4.15
CA TYR A 101 -2.40 -8.99 3.10
C TYR A 101 -2.42 -10.50 2.82
N PRO A 102 -3.54 -11.20 3.10
CA PRO A 102 -3.62 -12.63 2.88
C PRO A 102 -3.58 -12.93 1.38
N THR A 103 -2.79 -13.93 0.99
CA THR A 103 -2.81 -14.49 -0.36
C THR A 103 -3.18 -15.97 -0.29
N SER A 104 -3.63 -16.52 -1.41
CA SER A 104 -3.87 -17.97 -1.51
C SER A 104 -2.57 -18.78 -1.70
N PHE A 105 -1.40 -18.14 -1.77
CA PHE A 105 -0.13 -18.76 -2.13
C PHE A 105 1.00 -18.29 -1.20
N GLY A 106 1.48 -19.19 -0.33
CA GLY A 106 2.63 -18.92 0.55
C GLY A 106 2.34 -17.94 1.67
N ASP A 107 3.39 -17.27 2.12
CA ASP A 107 3.30 -16.22 3.14
C ASP A 107 2.61 -14.98 2.53
N GLY A 108 1.74 -14.33 3.31
CA GLY A 108 0.99 -13.15 2.88
C GLY A 108 1.88 -12.04 2.31
N ASN A 109 1.30 -11.11 1.55
CA ASN A 109 2.02 -9.92 1.12
C ASN A 109 2.03 -8.87 2.23
N GLU A 110 3.10 -8.10 2.35
CA GLU A 110 3.12 -6.92 3.19
C GLU A 110 2.51 -5.73 2.46
N MET A 111 1.62 -4.99 3.13
CA MET A 111 1.03 -3.76 2.64
C MET A 111 1.41 -2.60 3.56
N ILE A 112 2.02 -1.55 3.00
CA ILE A 112 2.50 -0.40 3.75
C ILE A 112 1.92 0.87 3.15
N VAL A 113 1.30 1.71 3.98
CA VAL A 113 0.87 3.06 3.58
C VAL A 113 2.05 4.01 3.79
N VAL A 114 2.71 4.37 2.69
CA VAL A 114 3.95 5.18 2.70
C VAL A 114 3.66 6.68 2.83
N ASP A 115 2.62 7.16 2.16
CA ASP A 115 2.17 8.56 2.23
C ASP A 115 0.66 8.62 1.94
N VAL A 116 -0.05 9.38 2.74
CA VAL A 116 -1.47 9.69 2.64
C VAL A 116 -1.74 11.08 3.23
N LYS A 117 -2.45 11.87 2.44
CA LYS A 117 -3.02 13.14 2.86
C LYS A 117 -4.50 12.96 3.09
N TYR A 118 -4.91 13.12 4.35
CA TYR A 118 -6.31 13.06 4.71
C TYR A 118 -7.03 14.33 4.26
N GLU A 119 -8.22 14.17 3.69
CA GLU A 119 -9.08 15.31 3.41
C GLU A 119 -9.60 15.86 4.74
N ARG A 120 -9.12 17.06 5.11
CA ARG A 120 -9.70 17.79 6.24
C ARG A 120 -11.02 18.38 5.77
N VAL A 121 -12.13 17.92 6.35
CA VAL A 121 -13.41 18.63 6.24
C VAL A 121 -13.16 20.06 6.73
N ARG A 122 -13.22 21.05 5.83
CA ARG A 122 -13.20 22.45 6.24
C ARG A 122 -14.54 22.72 6.93
N PRO A 123 -14.56 23.14 8.20
CA PRO A 123 -15.80 23.61 8.81
C PRO A 123 -16.21 24.88 8.07
N GLY A 124 -17.25 24.80 7.22
CA GLY A 124 -17.81 26.00 6.58
C GLY A 124 -18.33 25.86 5.15
N SER A 125 -18.19 24.73 4.45
CA SER A 125 -18.85 24.56 3.14
C SER A 125 -20.20 23.85 3.30
N CYS A 126 -21.22 24.59 3.72
CA CYS A 126 -22.59 24.25 3.40
C CYS A 126 -22.86 24.70 1.96
N SER A 127 -23.27 23.76 1.10
CA SER A 127 -23.94 24.06 -0.18
C SER A 127 -25.43 24.25 0.04
#